data_AF-A0AAU8EMR3-F1
#
_entry.id   AF-A0AAU8EMR3-F1
#
_cell.length_a   1.000
_cell.length_b   1.000
_cell.length_c   1.000
_cell.angle_alpha   90.00
_cell.angle_beta   90.00
_cell.angle_gamma   90.00
#
_symmetry.space_group_name_H-M   'P 1'
#
loop_
_entity.id
_entity.type
_entity.pdbx_description
1 polymer ?
#
loop_
_entity_poly.entity_id
_entity_poly.type
_entity_poly.pdbx_seq_one_letter_code
_entity_poly.pdbx_strand_id
1 'polypeptide(L)'
;MKRIPAWLTVIFLAVGLGLLAPGSASAASYCGQVWGSLAKADKTMSTAAVTNVRTGQHYCFDRLVIDLKGKAKGYNVRYVSEVAQEGSGLPVKLRGAAFLQLTINSPAYDNATGKATFIPANRSEVTNVSGYHTFRQVAWAGSFEGYTTLGLGVRARLPFKVYTLDGPGSGSRLVVDVAHYW
;
A
#
# COMPACT_ATOMS: atom_id res chain seq x y z
N MET A 1 45.73 -68.18 30.47
CA MET A 1 45.14 -67.75 29.19
C MET A 1 43.81 -67.06 29.48
N LYS A 2 43.82 -65.73 29.67
CA LYS A 2 42.63 -64.95 30.08
C LYS A 2 41.81 -64.56 28.85
N ARG A 3 40.53 -64.92 28.84
CA ARG A 3 39.56 -64.59 27.79
C ARG A 3 38.77 -63.33 28.17
N ILE A 4 38.66 -62.38 27.25
CA ILE A 4 37.85 -61.15 27.35
C ILE A 4 36.55 -61.39 26.55
N PRO A 5 35.40 -60.91 27.04
CA PRO A 5 34.43 -60.27 26.12
C PRO A 5 33.92 -58.95 26.71
N ALA A 6 34.10 -57.82 26.02
CA ALA A 6 33.33 -57.32 24.86
C ALA A 6 32.10 -56.52 25.33
N TRP A 7 32.28 -55.20 25.38
CA TRP A 7 31.26 -54.18 25.55
C TRP A 7 30.35 -54.12 24.30
N LEU A 8 29.04 -54.04 24.52
CA LEU A 8 28.04 -53.76 23.47
C LEU A 8 27.70 -52.27 23.49
N THR A 9 28.29 -51.51 22.57
CA THR A 9 27.88 -50.15 22.21
C THR A 9 26.77 -50.24 21.17
N VAL A 10 25.55 -49.82 21.52
CA VAL A 10 24.43 -49.70 20.58
C VAL A 10 24.59 -48.37 19.83
N ILE A 11 24.82 -48.44 18.52
CA ILE A 11 24.83 -47.30 17.61
C ILE A 11 23.37 -46.98 17.24
N PHE A 12 22.86 -45.83 17.69
CA PHE A 12 21.60 -45.27 17.20
C PHE A 12 21.83 -44.63 15.82
N LEU A 13 21.35 -45.29 14.76
CA LEU A 13 21.27 -44.71 13.42
C LEU A 13 19.97 -43.90 13.31
N ALA A 14 20.02 -42.60 13.58
CA ALA A 14 18.92 -41.70 13.29
C ALA A 14 18.95 -41.35 11.79
N VAL A 15 18.07 -41.96 11.01
CA VAL A 15 17.83 -41.62 9.60
C VAL A 15 17.23 -40.22 9.54
N GLY A 16 18.00 -39.26 9.03
CA GLY A 16 17.55 -37.90 8.79
C GLY A 16 16.53 -37.86 7.65
N LEU A 17 15.24 -37.79 7.99
CA LEU A 17 14.24 -37.26 7.07
C LEU A 17 14.50 -35.77 6.89
N GLY A 18 15.18 -35.41 5.81
CA GLY A 18 15.31 -34.02 5.39
C GLY A 18 13.92 -33.43 5.16
N LEU A 19 13.56 -32.42 5.94
CA LEU A 19 12.43 -31.54 5.67
C LEU A 19 12.68 -30.84 4.34
N LEU A 20 12.03 -31.30 3.26
CA LEU A 20 11.92 -30.54 2.03
C LEU A 20 11.10 -29.29 2.35
N ALA A 21 11.78 -28.17 2.58
CA ALA A 21 11.13 -26.88 2.65
C ALA A 21 10.40 -26.63 1.31
N PRO A 22 9.09 -26.36 1.31
CA PRO A 22 8.38 -26.04 0.07
C PRO A 22 9.06 -24.84 -0.58
N GLY A 23 9.45 -25.00 -1.85
CA GLY A 23 10.03 -23.91 -2.63
C GLY A 23 9.06 -22.73 -2.70
N SER A 24 9.56 -21.51 -2.64
CA SER A 24 8.74 -20.32 -2.79
C SER A 24 8.06 -20.34 -4.15
N ALA A 25 6.72 -20.41 -4.16
CA ALA A 25 5.96 -20.28 -5.40
C ALA A 25 6.16 -18.86 -5.95
N SER A 26 6.85 -18.74 -7.09
CA SER A 26 6.98 -17.49 -7.82
C SER A 26 5.89 -17.44 -8.88
N ALA A 27 4.96 -16.50 -8.77
CA ALA A 27 4.04 -16.20 -9.87
C ALA A 27 4.85 -15.58 -11.03
N ALA A 28 4.52 -15.93 -12.27
CA ALA A 28 5.07 -15.25 -13.43
C ALA A 28 4.74 -13.75 -13.34
N SER A 29 5.69 -12.88 -13.67
CA SER A 29 5.50 -11.44 -13.54
C SER A 29 4.41 -10.94 -14.49
N TYR A 30 3.28 -10.50 -13.93
CA TYR A 30 2.23 -9.89 -14.73
C TYR A 30 2.75 -8.59 -15.37
N CYS A 31 2.76 -8.54 -16.71
CA CYS A 31 3.25 -7.38 -17.46
C CYS A 31 4.69 -6.97 -17.08
N GLY A 32 5.54 -7.95 -16.75
CA GLY A 32 6.92 -7.70 -16.31
C GLY A 32 7.04 -7.04 -14.94
N GLN A 33 5.94 -6.91 -14.18
CA GLN A 33 5.92 -6.33 -12.86
C GLN A 33 6.28 -7.39 -11.81
N VAL A 34 7.19 -7.05 -10.91
CA VAL A 34 7.61 -7.89 -9.78
C VAL A 34 7.10 -7.35 -8.44
N TRP A 35 6.01 -6.59 -8.48
CA TRP A 35 5.49 -5.92 -7.28
C TRP A 35 4.81 -6.94 -6.37
N GLY A 36 4.87 -6.69 -5.06
CA GLY A 36 4.13 -7.48 -4.07
C GLY A 36 2.92 -6.72 -3.52
N SER A 37 2.14 -7.40 -2.67
CA SER A 37 0.99 -6.81 -1.95
C SER A 37 1.29 -6.43 -0.50
N LEU A 38 2.57 -6.40 -0.10
CA LEU A 38 2.99 -5.98 1.26
C LEU A 38 2.89 -4.46 1.44
N ALA A 39 3.01 -3.95 2.67
CA ALA A 39 2.96 -2.52 2.94
C ALA A 39 4.16 -1.76 2.32
N LYS A 40 3.94 -0.51 1.91
CA LYS A 40 4.97 0.42 1.42
C LYS A 40 4.93 1.64 2.33
N ALA A 41 6.05 1.98 2.94
CA ALA A 41 6.08 3.09 3.88
C ALA A 41 7.42 3.83 3.89
N ASP A 42 7.32 5.14 4.07
CA ASP A 42 8.39 6.03 4.49
C ASP A 42 7.82 6.91 5.60
N LYS A 43 8.51 6.97 6.75
CA LYS A 43 8.00 7.63 7.96
C LYS A 43 8.22 9.14 7.98
N THR A 44 8.89 9.69 6.97
CA THR A 44 9.28 11.11 6.96
C THR A 44 8.06 12.02 6.88
N MET A 45 7.96 13.00 7.78
CA MET A 45 6.89 14.00 7.71
C MET A 45 7.22 15.08 6.66
N SER A 46 6.18 15.60 6.01
CA SER A 46 6.29 16.74 5.09
C SER A 46 5.19 17.78 5.33
N THR A 47 5.54 19.04 5.13
CA THR A 47 4.61 20.17 5.13
C THR A 47 4.02 20.45 3.74
N ALA A 48 4.37 19.65 2.72
CA ALA A 48 3.88 19.81 1.36
C ALA A 48 2.38 19.54 1.28
N ALA A 49 1.56 20.56 1.06
CA ALA A 49 0.12 20.39 1.16
C ALA A 49 -0.46 19.57 -0.01
N VAL A 50 -1.37 18.63 0.28
CA VAL A 50 -2.17 17.92 -0.73
C VAL A 50 -3.11 18.91 -1.40
N THR A 51 -3.08 18.94 -2.72
CA THR A 51 -3.85 19.91 -3.53
C THR A 51 -4.83 19.26 -4.47
N ASN A 52 -4.61 18.00 -4.84
CA ASN A 52 -5.50 17.29 -5.74
C ASN A 52 -5.34 15.77 -5.62
N VAL A 53 -6.37 15.04 -6.03
CA VAL A 53 -6.37 13.59 -6.16
C VAL A 53 -6.98 13.25 -7.52
N ARG A 54 -6.29 12.44 -8.32
CA ARG A 54 -6.71 12.06 -9.66
C ARG A 54 -6.36 10.61 -9.96
N THR A 55 -7.04 10.04 -10.94
CA THR A 55 -6.89 8.64 -11.34
C THR A 55 -6.68 8.51 -12.85
N GLY A 56 -6.14 7.36 -13.27
CA GLY A 56 -6.02 7.00 -14.67
C GLY A 56 -5.91 5.49 -14.86
N GLN A 57 -6.43 4.98 -15.97
CA GLN A 57 -6.27 3.60 -16.38
C GLN A 57 -5.03 3.45 -17.27
N HIS A 58 -4.30 2.37 -17.07
CA HIS A 58 -3.20 1.96 -17.93
C HIS A 58 -3.38 0.49 -18.30
N TYR A 59 -2.70 0.05 -19.35
CA TYR A 59 -2.85 -1.31 -19.86
C TYR A 59 -2.66 -2.41 -18.80
N CYS A 60 -1.78 -2.18 -17.80
CA CYS A 60 -1.45 -3.17 -16.78
C CYS A 60 -1.77 -2.75 -15.34
N PHE A 61 -2.30 -1.56 -15.11
CA PHE A 61 -2.56 -1.08 -13.77
C PHE A 61 -3.52 0.10 -13.79
N ASP A 62 -4.23 0.29 -12.69
CA ASP A 62 -4.87 1.56 -12.41
C ASP A 62 -3.94 2.40 -11.55
N ARG A 63 -3.91 3.71 -11.84
CA ARG A 63 -3.07 4.68 -11.15
C ARG A 63 -3.92 5.65 -10.35
N LEU A 64 -3.53 5.86 -9.10
CA LEU A 64 -3.95 6.98 -8.27
C LEU A 64 -2.77 7.94 -8.13
N VAL A 65 -3.01 9.23 -8.30
CA VAL A 65 -2.01 10.28 -8.09
C VAL A 65 -2.56 11.30 -7.09
N ILE A 66 -1.75 11.59 -6.09
CA ILE A 66 -1.97 12.69 -5.14
C ILE A 66 -0.98 13.78 -5.52
N ASP A 67 -1.48 14.96 -5.89
CA ASP A 67 -0.62 16.10 -6.23
C ASP A 67 -0.37 16.96 -4.97
N LEU A 68 0.90 17.30 -4.72
CA LEU A 68 1.34 18.02 -3.54
C LEU A 68 2.06 19.33 -3.92
N LYS A 69 1.74 20.40 -3.19
CA LYS A 69 2.44 21.68 -3.24
C LYS A 69 3.68 21.61 -2.33
N GLY A 70 4.79 21.22 -2.92
CA GLY A 70 6.07 20.96 -2.26
C GLY A 70 6.51 19.52 -2.47
N LYS A 71 7.59 19.10 -1.78
CA LYS A 71 8.13 17.76 -1.90
C LYS A 71 7.47 16.78 -0.92
N ALA A 72 6.81 15.76 -1.45
CA ALA A 72 6.34 14.61 -0.68
C ALA A 72 7.54 13.84 -0.12
N LYS A 73 7.45 13.40 1.14
CA LYS A 73 8.55 12.70 1.81
C LYS A 73 8.14 11.35 2.38
N GLY A 74 6.97 11.25 2.99
CA GLY A 74 6.53 10.01 3.61
C GLY A 74 5.07 9.67 3.34
N TYR A 75 4.79 8.39 3.54
CA TYR A 75 3.49 7.77 3.34
C TYR A 75 3.47 6.40 4.03
N ASN A 76 2.28 5.85 4.23
CA ASN A 76 2.04 4.46 4.59
C ASN A 76 0.86 3.95 3.74
N VAL A 77 1.15 3.02 2.84
CA VAL A 77 0.15 2.39 1.99
C VAL A 77 0.11 0.90 2.28
N ARG A 78 -1.04 0.42 2.73
CA ARG A 78 -1.21 -0.98 3.15
C ARG A 78 -2.64 -1.46 2.96
N TYR A 79 -2.78 -2.76 2.73
CA TYR A 79 -4.08 -3.41 2.80
C TYR A 79 -4.56 -3.53 4.25
N VAL A 80 -5.82 -3.23 4.49
CA VAL A 80 -6.50 -3.30 5.79
C VAL A 80 -7.86 -3.99 5.65
N SER A 81 -8.40 -4.48 6.76
CA SER A 81 -9.78 -4.99 6.81
C SER A 81 -10.80 -3.85 6.70
N GLU A 82 -10.45 -2.66 7.18
CA GLU A 82 -11.27 -1.46 7.14
C GLU A 82 -10.37 -0.22 7.18
N VAL A 83 -10.75 0.83 6.45
CA VAL A 83 -10.08 2.13 6.50
C VAL A 83 -10.79 2.99 7.55
N ALA A 84 -10.02 3.63 8.43
CA ALA A 84 -10.55 4.52 9.45
C ALA A 84 -10.40 6.00 9.06
N GLN A 85 -11.34 6.83 9.50
CA GLN A 85 -11.26 8.28 9.36
C GLN A 85 -10.20 8.88 10.28
N GLU A 86 -9.47 9.87 9.77
CA GLU A 86 -8.51 10.63 10.56
C GLU A 86 -9.20 11.40 11.69
N GLY A 87 -8.56 11.43 12.86
CA GLY A 87 -9.06 12.07 14.08
C GLY A 87 -10.16 11.29 14.80
N SER A 88 -11.22 10.87 14.10
CA SER A 88 -12.37 10.19 14.74
C SER A 88 -12.22 8.67 14.88
N GLY A 89 -11.41 8.04 14.01
CA GLY A 89 -11.27 6.58 13.96
C GLY A 89 -12.49 5.84 13.38
N LEU A 90 -13.54 6.56 12.96
CA LEU A 90 -14.76 5.93 12.43
C LEU A 90 -14.51 5.20 11.10
N PRO A 91 -15.22 4.09 10.83
CA PRO A 91 -15.11 3.33 9.59
C PRO A 91 -15.40 4.18 8.35
N VAL A 92 -14.59 4.02 7.31
CA VAL A 92 -14.87 4.46 5.93
C VAL A 92 -15.33 3.26 5.12
N LYS A 93 -16.63 3.23 4.78
CA LYS A 93 -17.20 2.16 3.95
C LYS A 93 -16.70 2.28 2.51
N LEU A 94 -16.08 1.20 2.01
CA LEU A 94 -15.53 1.12 0.67
C LEU A 94 -16.18 -0.03 -0.12
N ARG A 95 -16.32 0.17 -1.44
CA ARG A 95 -16.65 -0.89 -2.39
C ARG A 95 -15.41 -1.67 -2.81
N GLY A 96 -15.59 -2.94 -3.14
CA GLY A 96 -14.52 -3.83 -3.59
C GLY A 96 -14.35 -5.03 -2.67
N ALA A 97 -13.36 -5.87 -2.96
CA ALA A 97 -13.07 -7.08 -2.20
C ALA A 97 -11.80 -6.94 -1.34
N ALA A 98 -11.04 -5.85 -1.49
CA ALA A 98 -9.93 -5.50 -0.61
C ALA A 98 -9.77 -3.98 -0.54
N PHE A 99 -9.19 -3.50 0.56
CA PHE A 99 -9.09 -2.06 0.85
C PHE A 99 -7.65 -1.66 1.13
N LEU A 100 -7.17 -0.65 0.41
CA LEU A 100 -5.91 0.02 0.68
C LEU A 100 -6.19 1.28 1.51
N GLN A 101 -5.54 1.39 2.66
CA GLN A 101 -5.39 2.66 3.36
C GLN A 101 -4.14 3.36 2.82
N LEU A 102 -4.30 4.58 2.34
CA LEU A 102 -3.22 5.44 1.89
C LEU A 102 -3.13 6.61 2.85
N THR A 103 -2.22 6.52 3.83
CA THR A 103 -1.92 7.63 4.73
C THR A 103 -0.71 8.37 4.15
N ILE A 104 -0.91 9.60 3.71
CA ILE A 104 0.14 10.50 3.26
C ILE A 104 0.60 11.30 4.47
N ASN A 105 1.91 11.35 4.71
CA ASN A 105 2.50 12.13 5.81
C ASN A 105 2.61 13.60 5.40
N SER A 106 1.49 14.16 4.96
CA SER A 106 1.35 15.53 4.51
C SER A 106 -0.09 16.01 4.71
N PRO A 107 -0.30 17.27 5.12
CA PRO A 107 -1.64 17.81 5.35
C PRO A 107 -2.36 18.15 4.05
N ALA A 108 -3.68 18.22 4.08
CA ALA A 108 -4.51 18.81 3.03
C ALA A 108 -4.97 20.24 3.39
N TYR A 109 -4.09 20.97 4.09
CA TYR A 109 -4.26 22.36 4.48
C TYR A 109 -2.93 23.09 4.43
N ASP A 110 -3.00 24.40 4.31
CA ASP A 110 -1.84 25.29 4.37
C ASP A 110 -1.41 25.47 5.84
N ASN A 111 -0.15 25.19 6.15
CA ASN A 111 0.35 25.21 7.53
C ASN A 111 0.37 26.61 8.16
N ALA A 112 0.46 27.67 7.36
CA ALA A 112 0.52 29.04 7.88
C ALA A 112 -0.88 29.60 8.17
N THR A 113 -1.86 29.26 7.33
CA THR A 113 -3.20 29.84 7.39
C THR A 113 -4.26 28.89 7.93
N GLY A 114 -3.97 27.59 8.02
CA GLY A 114 -4.92 26.53 8.38
C GLY A 114 -6.01 26.28 7.33
N LYS A 115 -6.01 27.00 6.21
CA LYS A 115 -7.02 26.84 5.16
C LYS A 115 -6.84 25.52 4.43
N ALA A 116 -7.93 24.80 4.20
CA ALA A 116 -7.91 23.58 3.40
C ALA A 116 -7.40 23.87 1.99
N THR A 117 -6.46 23.05 1.51
CA THR A 117 -5.90 23.13 0.15
C THR A 117 -6.55 22.13 -0.79
N PHE A 118 -7.26 21.15 -0.24
CA PHE A 118 -8.07 20.21 -0.98
C PHE A 118 -9.34 19.87 -0.21
N ILE A 119 -10.49 20.06 -0.85
CA ILE A 119 -11.80 19.65 -0.33
C ILE A 119 -12.47 18.84 -1.46
N PRO A 120 -12.63 17.52 -1.31
CA PRO A 120 -13.31 16.74 -2.34
C PRO A 120 -14.77 17.13 -2.42
N ALA A 121 -15.31 17.28 -3.64
CA ALA A 121 -16.72 17.59 -3.86
C ALA A 121 -17.65 16.49 -3.31
N ASN A 122 -17.19 15.23 -3.37
CA ASN A 122 -17.84 14.10 -2.73
C ASN A 122 -16.79 13.28 -1.96
N ARG A 123 -16.95 13.17 -0.64
CA ARG A 123 -16.01 12.42 0.21
C ARG A 123 -16.03 10.92 -0.08
N SER A 124 -17.14 10.35 -0.53
CA SER A 124 -17.23 8.93 -0.86
C SER A 124 -16.74 8.62 -2.28
N GLU A 125 -16.70 9.62 -3.17
CA GLU A 125 -16.27 9.50 -4.55
C GLU A 125 -15.32 10.64 -4.91
N VAL A 126 -14.10 10.59 -4.38
CA VAL A 126 -13.08 11.62 -4.62
C VAL A 126 -12.78 11.76 -6.12
N THR A 127 -12.84 10.65 -6.85
CA THR A 127 -12.69 10.58 -8.31
C THR A 127 -13.65 9.53 -8.88
N ASN A 128 -14.19 9.77 -10.08
CA ASN A 128 -14.96 8.75 -10.78
C ASN A 128 -14.05 7.63 -11.31
N VAL A 129 -14.23 6.41 -10.79
CA VAL A 129 -13.51 5.21 -11.22
C VAL A 129 -14.42 4.18 -11.88
N SER A 130 -15.58 4.60 -12.38
CA SER A 130 -16.44 3.73 -13.17
C SER A 130 -15.70 3.22 -14.41
N GLY A 131 -15.82 1.93 -14.70
CA GLY A 131 -15.12 1.28 -15.81
C GLY A 131 -13.65 0.94 -15.56
N TYR A 132 -13.09 1.26 -14.39
CA TYR A 132 -11.72 0.86 -14.03
C TYR A 132 -11.62 -0.65 -13.80
N HIS A 133 -10.52 -1.25 -14.27
CA HIS A 133 -10.31 -2.69 -14.14
C HIS A 133 -10.19 -3.08 -12.66
N THR A 134 -9.34 -2.38 -11.91
CA THR A 134 -8.97 -2.67 -10.52
C THR A 134 -9.70 -1.79 -9.52
N PHE A 135 -9.76 -0.48 -9.73
CA PHE A 135 -10.34 0.46 -8.76
C PHE A 135 -11.87 0.32 -8.69
N ARG A 136 -12.42 0.45 -7.47
CA ARG A 136 -13.86 0.36 -7.20
C ARG A 136 -14.40 1.61 -6.52
N GLN A 137 -13.55 2.30 -5.75
CA GLN A 137 -13.88 3.54 -5.08
C GLN A 137 -12.62 4.23 -4.58
N VAL A 138 -12.60 5.57 -4.62
CA VAL A 138 -11.64 6.40 -3.88
C VAL A 138 -12.43 7.26 -2.90
N ALA A 139 -12.20 7.08 -1.61
CA ALA A 139 -12.90 7.81 -0.55
C ALA A 139 -11.92 8.63 0.31
N TRP A 140 -12.38 9.78 0.76
CA TRP A 140 -11.68 10.69 1.65
C TRP A 140 -11.88 10.28 3.11
N ALA A 141 -10.79 9.88 3.77
CA ALA A 141 -10.81 9.54 5.20
C ALA A 141 -10.46 10.73 6.09
N GLY A 142 -9.95 11.83 5.55
CA GLY A 142 -9.71 13.06 6.29
C GLY A 142 -8.27 13.57 6.17
N SER A 143 -8.05 14.76 6.71
CA SER A 143 -6.72 15.26 7.00
C SER A 143 -6.70 15.88 8.40
N PHE A 144 -5.77 15.42 9.23
CA PHE A 144 -5.65 15.79 10.64
C PHE A 144 -4.19 15.63 11.08
N GLU A 145 -3.69 16.54 11.93
CA GLU A 145 -2.33 16.48 12.52
C GLU A 145 -1.18 16.23 11.54
N GLY A 146 -1.27 16.78 10.32
CA GLY A 146 -0.24 16.62 9.29
C GLY A 146 -0.35 15.34 8.46
N TYR A 147 -1.37 14.52 8.68
CA TYR A 147 -1.68 13.35 7.87
C TYR A 147 -2.87 13.62 6.96
N THR A 148 -2.88 12.99 5.80
CA THR A 148 -4.04 12.92 4.89
C THR A 148 -4.28 11.48 4.53
N THR A 149 -5.48 10.96 4.76
CA THR A 149 -5.79 9.57 4.44
C THR A 149 -6.88 9.45 3.38
N LEU A 150 -6.62 8.56 2.43
CA LEU A 150 -7.56 8.08 1.43
C LEU A 150 -7.81 6.59 1.63
N GLY A 151 -9.06 6.19 1.46
CA GLY A 151 -9.43 4.80 1.29
C GLY A 151 -9.56 4.45 -0.19
N LEU A 152 -8.87 3.41 -0.64
CA LEU A 152 -8.96 2.89 -2.00
C LEU A 152 -9.55 1.48 -1.98
N GLY A 153 -10.77 1.38 -2.48
CA GLY A 153 -11.44 0.10 -2.71
C GLY A 153 -10.96 -0.53 -4.01
N VAL A 154 -10.53 -1.80 -3.97
CA VAL A 154 -10.04 -2.54 -5.14
C VAL A 154 -10.74 -3.88 -5.32
N ARG A 155 -10.73 -4.40 -6.55
CA ARG A 155 -11.42 -5.63 -6.93
C ARG A 155 -10.93 -6.90 -6.21
N ALA A 156 -9.68 -6.90 -5.74
CA ALA A 156 -9.01 -8.00 -5.05
C ALA A 156 -7.70 -7.48 -4.42
N ARG A 157 -7.08 -8.26 -3.53
CA ARG A 157 -5.73 -7.95 -3.02
C ARG A 157 -4.70 -8.17 -4.12
N LEU A 158 -4.25 -7.08 -4.74
CA LEU A 158 -3.38 -7.07 -5.91
C LEU A 158 -2.03 -6.38 -5.63
N PRO A 159 -0.98 -6.74 -6.38
CA PRO A 159 0.30 -6.07 -6.31
C PRO A 159 0.18 -4.57 -6.53
N PHE A 160 1.00 -3.81 -5.82
CA PHE A 160 1.04 -2.37 -6.00
C PHE A 160 2.45 -1.83 -5.72
N LYS A 161 2.73 -0.65 -6.24
CA LYS A 161 3.92 0.14 -5.91
C LYS A 161 3.53 1.57 -5.54
N VAL A 162 4.42 2.21 -4.79
CA VAL A 162 4.29 3.61 -4.39
C VAL A 162 5.61 4.30 -4.66
N TYR A 163 5.56 5.48 -5.26
CA TYR A 163 6.74 6.27 -5.60
C TYR A 163 6.36 7.73 -5.81
N THR A 164 7.35 8.59 -5.74
CA THR A 164 7.18 10.04 -5.93
C THR A 164 7.76 10.46 -7.26
N LEU A 165 7.07 11.36 -7.95
CA LEU A 165 7.55 12.05 -9.15
C LEU A 165 7.59 13.55 -8.90
N ASP A 166 8.36 14.27 -9.71
CA ASP A 166 8.24 15.72 -9.79
C ASP A 166 6.86 16.12 -10.31
N GLY A 167 6.33 17.18 -9.70
CA GLY A 167 5.07 17.82 -10.06
C GLY A 167 5.31 19.14 -10.77
N PRO A 168 4.24 19.87 -11.14
CA PRO A 168 4.38 21.22 -11.66
C PRO A 168 5.13 22.14 -10.68
N GLY A 169 6.03 22.97 -11.20
CA GLY A 169 6.82 23.91 -10.40
C GLY A 169 7.67 23.20 -9.33
N SER A 170 7.57 23.65 -8.08
CA SER A 170 8.24 23.03 -6.93
C SER A 170 7.44 21.87 -6.31
N GLY A 171 6.35 21.46 -6.95
CA GLY A 171 5.47 20.40 -6.49
C GLY A 171 6.03 18.99 -6.66
N SER A 172 5.24 18.03 -6.20
CA SER A 172 5.50 16.61 -6.38
C SER A 172 4.19 15.84 -6.52
N ARG A 173 4.32 14.58 -6.94
CA ARG A 173 3.21 13.67 -7.16
C ARG A 173 3.51 12.38 -6.42
N LEU A 174 2.69 12.03 -5.43
CA LEU A 174 2.73 10.69 -4.86
C LEU A 174 1.85 9.78 -5.72
N VAL A 175 2.46 8.74 -6.28
CA VAL A 175 1.80 7.84 -7.23
C VAL A 175 1.64 6.47 -6.60
N VAL A 176 0.42 5.93 -6.68
CA VAL A 176 0.09 4.56 -6.31
C VAL A 176 -0.44 3.84 -7.53
N ASP A 177 0.33 2.87 -8.01
CA ASP A 177 -0.07 1.99 -9.12
C ASP A 177 -0.50 0.65 -8.55
N VAL A 178 -1.70 0.18 -8.90
CA VAL A 178 -2.20 -1.14 -8.51
C VAL A 178 -2.40 -1.97 -9.76
N ALA A 179 -1.69 -3.09 -9.83
CA ALA A 179 -1.71 -4.00 -10.97
C ALA A 179 -3.12 -4.51 -11.24
N HIS A 180 -3.42 -4.84 -12.50
CA HIS A 180 -4.66 -5.51 -12.82
C HIS A 180 -4.69 -6.96 -12.35
N TYR A 181 -3.54 -7.65 -12.33
CA TYR A 181 -3.43 -9.07 -11.96
C TYR A 181 -2.16 -9.31 -11.12
N TRP A 182 -2.07 -10.50 -10.54
CA TRP A 182 -0.84 -11.04 -9.93
C TRP A 182 0.04 -11.66 -11.01
#